data_AF-A0A7V0JX32-F1
#
_entry.id   AF-A0A7V0JX32-F1
#
_cell.length_a   1.000
_cell.length_b   1.000
_cell.length_c   1.000
_cell.angle_alpha   90.00
_cell.angle_beta   90.00
_cell.angle_gamma   90.00
#
_symmetry.space_group_name_H-M   'P 1'
#
loop_
_entity.id
_entity.type
_entity.pdbx_description
1 polymer ?
#
loop_
_entity_poly.entity_id
_entity_poly.type
_entity_poly.pdbx_seq_one_letter_code
_entity_poly.pdbx_strand_id
1 'polypeptide(L)'
;WLEGDVIREARLALGAVAPTVVRPRGVEAKLRGRRLSREDLEPLCADLSAATSPITDVRGPDWYRREAAGRLLLGLLELVS
;
A
#
# COMPACT_ATOMS: atom_id res chain seq x y z
N TRP A 1 6.38 8.69 -8.55
CA TRP A 1 7.44 9.19 -9.44
C TRP A 1 8.67 8.33 -9.28
N LEU A 2 9.26 7.92 -10.38
CA LEU A 2 10.43 7.03 -10.41
C LEU A 2 11.64 7.76 -11.02
N GLU A 3 12.83 7.38 -10.56
CA GLU A 3 14.12 7.70 -11.16
C GLU A 3 14.81 6.36 -11.45
N GLY A 4 14.70 5.87 -12.69
CA GLY A 4 14.96 4.47 -13.00
C GLY A 4 13.97 3.56 -12.26
N ASP A 5 14.48 2.61 -11.49
CA ASP A 5 13.68 1.75 -10.61
C ASP A 5 13.51 2.30 -9.19
N VAL A 6 14.08 3.46 -8.87
CA VAL A 6 14.04 4.05 -7.53
C VAL A 6 12.83 4.96 -7.37
N ILE A 7 12.10 4.79 -6.27
CA ILE A 7 10.93 5.60 -5.91
C ILE A 7 11.39 6.95 -5.37
N ARG A 8 11.29 8.01 -6.19
CA ARG A 8 11.65 9.38 -5.78
C ARG A 8 10.59 10.01 -4.87
N GLU A 9 9.32 9.78 -5.20
CA GLU A 9 8.17 10.24 -4.43
C GLU A 9 7.01 9.27 -4.66
N ALA A 10 6.24 9.00 -3.59
CA ALA A 10 5.03 8.19 -3.62
C ALA A 10 3.88 8.94 -2.95
N ARG A 11 2.69 8.85 -3.53
CA ARG A 11 1.44 9.32 -2.94
C ARG A 11 0.42 8.21 -3.06
N LEU A 12 -0.13 7.78 -1.93
CA LEU A 12 -1.05 6.65 -1.84
C LEU A 12 -2.41 7.16 -1.35
N ALA A 13 -3.48 6.63 -1.93
CA ALA A 13 -4.84 6.86 -1.49
C ALA A 13 -5.60 5.54 -1.51
N LEU A 14 -6.05 5.08 -0.34
CA LEU A 14 -6.78 3.83 -0.19
C LEU A 14 -8.26 4.11 0.04
N GLY A 15 -9.10 3.64 -0.88
CA GLY A 15 -10.56 3.63 -0.73
C GLY A 15 -11.06 2.30 -0.16
N ALA A 16 -12.29 2.28 0.32
CA ALA A 16 -12.97 1.06 0.77
C ALA A 16 -12.19 0.23 1.83
N VAL A 17 -11.36 0.86 2.66
CA VAL A 17 -10.63 0.18 3.75
C VAL A 17 -10.65 0.99 5.05
N ALA A 18 -11.53 2.00 5.11
CA ALA A 18 -11.86 2.83 6.28
C ALA A 18 -13.15 3.62 5.97
N PRO A 19 -13.75 4.34 6.96
CA PRO A 19 -14.92 5.20 6.71
C PRO A 19 -14.67 6.34 5.70
N THR A 20 -13.42 6.77 5.56
CA THR A 20 -12.98 7.79 4.59
C THR A 20 -11.75 7.30 3.84
N VAL A 21 -11.35 8.00 2.76
CA VAL A 21 -10.08 7.72 2.06
C VAL A 21 -8.92 7.84 3.04
N VAL A 22 -8.03 6.85 3.03
CA VAL A 22 -6.80 6.85 3.85
C VAL A 22 -5.62 7.27 3.00
N ARG A 23 -4.84 8.22 3.50
CA ARG A 23 -3.53 8.56 2.96
C ARG A 23 -2.42 8.11 3.94
N PRO A 24 -1.77 6.96 3.70
CA PRO A 24 -0.80 6.38 4.62
C PRO A 24 0.58 7.04 4.47
N ARG A 25 0.71 8.29 4.94
CA ARG A 25 1.95 9.11 4.81
C ARG A 25 3.19 8.42 5.37
N GLY A 26 3.05 7.60 6.42
CA GLY A 26 4.15 6.82 6.98
C GLY A 26 4.72 5.79 5.98
N VAL A 27 3.85 5.14 5.19
CA VAL A 27 4.25 4.22 4.12
C VAL A 27 4.85 5.00 2.96
N GLU A 28 4.26 6.14 2.57
CA GLU A 28 4.83 7.03 1.53
C GLU A 28 6.28 7.41 1.85
N ALA A 29 6.57 7.77 3.11
CA ALA A 29 7.91 8.11 3.55
C ALA A 29 8.88 6.92 3.49
N LYS A 30 8.44 5.72 3.87
CA LYS A 30 9.25 4.49 3.83
C LYS A 30 9.56 4.02 2.41
N LEU A 31 8.71 4.34 1.44
CA LEU A 31 8.91 4.03 0.03
C LEU A 31 9.98 4.89 -0.64
N ARG A 32 10.16 6.14 -0.19
CA ARG A 32 11.12 7.07 -0.80
C ARG A 32 12.54 6.51 -0.71
N GLY A 33 13.22 6.43 -1.85
CA GLY A 33 14.59 5.91 -1.97
C GLY A 33 14.70 4.39 -2.07
N ARG A 34 13.59 3.65 -1.98
CA ARG A 34 13.55 2.21 -2.25
C ARG A 34 13.38 1.94 -3.74
N ARG A 35 13.77 0.75 -4.17
CA ARG A 35 13.50 0.24 -5.51
C ARG A 35 12.07 -0.25 -5.61
N LEU A 36 11.51 -0.17 -6.80
CA LEU A 36 10.24 -0.78 -7.15
C LEU A 36 10.44 -2.28 -7.41
N SER A 37 10.81 -3.01 -6.35
CA SER A 37 11.11 -4.44 -6.36
C SER A 37 10.31 -5.16 -5.28
N ARG A 38 10.08 -6.47 -5.46
CA ARG A 38 9.38 -7.28 -4.45
C ARG A 38 10.09 -7.22 -3.10
N GLU A 39 11.41 -7.37 -3.10
CA GLU A 39 12.25 -7.35 -1.90
C GLU A 39 12.08 -6.06 -1.07
N ASP A 40 12.00 -4.91 -1.75
CA ASP A 40 11.90 -3.62 -1.07
C ASP A 40 10.47 -3.27 -0.63
N LEU A 41 9.45 -3.75 -1.37
CA LEU A 41 8.04 -3.46 -1.11
C LEU A 41 7.37 -4.43 -0.14
N GLU A 42 7.69 -5.72 -0.20
CA GLU A 42 7.03 -6.76 0.59
C GLU A 42 7.06 -6.50 2.11
N PRO A 43 8.19 -6.04 2.71
CA PRO A 43 8.23 -5.68 4.13
C PRO A 43 7.28 -4.54 4.52
N LEU A 44 6.92 -3.68 3.58
CA LEU A 44 6.04 -2.53 3.82
C LEU A 44 4.55 -2.87 3.72
N CYS A 45 4.20 -4.08 3.26
CA CYS A 45 2.79 -4.52 3.19
C CYS A 45 2.12 -4.48 4.57
N ALA A 46 2.84 -4.89 5.62
CA ALA A 46 2.32 -4.90 6.98
C ALA A 46 2.03 -3.47 7.50
N ASP A 47 2.89 -2.50 7.17
CA ASP A 47 2.66 -1.09 7.51
C ASP A 47 1.41 -0.54 6.82
N LEU A 48 1.21 -0.90 5.55
CA LEU A 48 0.04 -0.48 4.77
C LEU A 48 -1.24 -1.12 5.30
N SER A 49 -1.21 -2.41 5.65
CA SER A 49 -2.33 -3.09 6.33
C SER A 49 -2.70 -2.39 7.65
N ALA A 50 -1.70 -2.05 8.47
CA ALA A 50 -1.90 -1.38 9.75
C ALA A 50 -2.47 0.04 9.62
N ALA A 51 -2.32 0.68 8.46
CA ALA A 51 -2.90 1.99 8.19
C ALA A 51 -4.42 1.95 7.90
N THR A 52 -5.04 0.76 7.87
CA THR A 52 -6.47 0.59 7.50
C THR A 52 -7.37 0.27 8.70
N SER A 53 -8.64 0.64 8.60
CA SER A 53 -9.67 0.34 9.61
C SER A 53 -11.00 -0.05 8.94
N PRO A 54 -11.04 -1.17 8.19
CA PRO A 54 -12.25 -1.61 7.52
C PRO A 54 -13.28 -2.16 8.51
N ILE A 55 -14.55 -2.11 8.12
CA ILE A 55 -15.64 -2.85 8.76
C ILE A 55 -15.82 -4.22 8.09
N THR A 56 -16.45 -5.14 8.80
CA THR A 56 -17.01 -6.37 8.20
C THR A 56 -18.37 -6.04 7.59
N ASP A 57 -18.59 -6.42 6.32
CA ASP A 57 -19.89 -6.30 5.64
C ASP A 57 -20.07 -7.41 4.59
N VAL A 58 -21.14 -7.34 3.77
CA VAL A 58 -21.45 -8.34 2.72
C VAL A 58 -20.31 -8.54 1.70
N ARG A 59 -19.39 -7.59 1.57
CA ARG A 59 -18.22 -7.67 0.68
C ARG A 59 -17.04 -8.42 1.31
N GLY A 60 -17.13 -8.78 2.59
CA GLY A 60 -16.15 -9.61 3.28
C GLY A 60 -15.79 -9.12 4.69
N PRO A 61 -15.04 -9.95 5.44
CA PRO A 61 -14.60 -9.62 6.79
C PRO A 61 -13.49 -8.57 6.79
N ASP A 62 -13.39 -7.82 7.88
CA ASP A 62 -12.41 -6.75 8.05
C ASP A 62 -10.96 -7.24 7.92
N TRP A 63 -10.60 -8.40 8.49
CA TRP A 63 -9.25 -8.94 8.44
C TRP A 63 -8.77 -9.18 7.00
N TYR A 64 -9.65 -9.68 6.13
CA TYR A 64 -9.33 -9.95 4.73
C TYR A 64 -9.07 -8.65 3.98
N ARG A 65 -9.88 -7.62 4.25
CA ARG A 65 -9.71 -6.29 3.65
C ARG A 65 -8.40 -5.63 4.10
N ARG A 66 -7.99 -5.82 5.36
CA ARG A 66 -6.67 -5.35 5.84
C ARG A 66 -5.54 -6.03 5.09
N GLU A 67 -5.58 -7.37 4.97
CA GLU A 67 -4.56 -8.14 4.25
C GLU A 67 -4.48 -7.74 2.77
N ALA A 68 -5.63 -7.64 2.10
CA ALA A 68 -5.73 -7.21 0.71
C ALA A 68 -5.14 -5.81 0.52
N ALA A 69 -5.47 -4.86 1.41
CA ALA A 69 -4.96 -3.49 1.33
C ALA A 69 -3.43 -3.44 1.39
N GLY A 70 -2.80 -4.23 2.28
CA GLY A 70 -1.35 -4.33 2.34
C GLY A 70 -0.73 -4.86 1.05
N ARG A 71 -1.33 -5.92 0.48
CA ARG A 71 -0.85 -6.55 -0.76
C ARG A 71 -0.97 -5.67 -2.00
N LEU A 72 -1.86 -4.67 -2.01
CA LEU A 72 -1.96 -3.72 -3.13
C LEU A 72 -0.61 -3.04 -3.44
N LEU A 73 0.27 -2.92 -2.44
CA LEU A 73 1.61 -2.36 -2.65
C LEU A 73 2.43 -3.17 -3.65
N LEU A 74 2.29 -4.49 -3.67
CA LEU A 74 3.00 -5.37 -4.62
C LEU A 74 2.45 -5.23 -6.05
N GLY A 75 1.22 -4.75 -6.22
CA GLY A 75 0.66 -4.42 -7.53
C GLY A 75 1.40 -3.26 -8.22
N LEU A 76 2.16 -2.45 -7.47
CA LEU A 76 2.98 -1.40 -8.07
C LEU A 76 4.11 -1.95 -8.95
N LEU A 77 4.49 -3.23 -8.80
CA LEU A 77 5.50 -3.87 -9.63
C LEU A 77 5.08 -3.91 -11.12
N GLU A 78 3.77 -3.87 -11.40
CA GLU A 78 3.23 -3.82 -12.76
C GLU A 78 3.45 -2.47 -13.46
N LEU A 79 3.91 -1.43 -12.75
CA LEU A 79 4.13 -0.09 -13.32
C LEU A 79 5.43 0.05 -14.09
N VAL A 80 6.31 -0.94 -14.00
CA VAL A 80 7.62 -1.00 -14.67
C VAL A 80 7.71 -2.16 -15.66
N SER A 81 6.57 -2.81 -15.95
CA SER A 81 6.37 -3.83 -16.98
C SER A 81 6.32 -3.25 -18.39
#